data_AF-A0A7V1IN32-F1
#
_entry.id   AF-A0A7V1IN32-F1
#
_cell.length_a   1.000
_cell.length_b   1.000
_cell.length_c   1.000
_cell.angle_alpha   90.00
_cell.angle_beta   90.00
_cell.angle_gamma   90.00
#
_symmetry.space_group_name_H-M   'P 1'
#
loop_
_entity.id
_entity.type
_entity.pdbx_description
1 polymer ?
#
loop_
_entity_poly.entity_id
_entity_poly.type
_entity_poly.pdbx_seq_one_letter_code
_entity_poly.pdbx_strand_id
1 'polypeptide(L)' 'PILFGRGVEVPTLVIFMGAIGGMLTMGIIGLFLGAVVLALGFELFMAWLAVPEAVVTGETELVPRAES' A
#
# COMPACT_ATOMS: atom_id res chain seq x y z
N PRO A 1 17.35 -9.23 3.49
CA PRO A 1 16.08 -8.83 4.14
C PRO A 1 15.17 -8.09 3.14
N ILE A 2 14.29 -8.85 2.46
CA ILE A 2 13.46 -8.36 1.35
C ILE A 2 12.00 -8.34 1.81
N LEU A 3 11.71 -7.68 2.92
CA LEU A 3 10.39 -7.76 3.58
C LEU A 3 9.65 -6.43 3.72
N PHE A 4 10.10 -5.33 3.08
CA PHE A 4 9.49 -4.00 3.28
C PHE A 4 8.83 -3.35 2.04
N GLY A 5 8.80 -3.97 0.85
CA GLY A 5 8.62 -3.18 -0.38
C GLY A 5 7.26 -3.19 -1.08
N ARG A 6 6.28 -4.00 -0.66
CA ARG A 6 4.96 -4.03 -1.34
C ARG A 6 3.86 -3.26 -0.60
N GLY A 7 4.23 -2.53 0.44
CA GLY A 7 3.37 -1.50 1.00
C GLY A 7 3.23 -0.43 -0.07
N VAL A 8 1.99 -0.19 -0.49
CA VAL A 8 1.61 0.79 -1.49
C VAL A 8 2.44 2.05 -1.26
N GLU A 9 3.38 2.36 -2.15
CA GLU A 9 4.16 3.58 -2.02
C GLU A 9 3.20 4.72 -2.30
N VAL A 10 2.62 5.32 -1.25
CA VAL A 10 1.65 6.41 -1.38
C VAL A 10 2.27 7.44 -2.31
N PRO A 11 1.72 7.65 -3.53
CA PRO A 11 2.37 8.49 -4.50
C PRO A 11 2.53 9.89 -3.94
N THR A 12 3.70 10.48 -4.16
CA THR A 12 3.98 11.86 -3.70
C THR A 12 2.91 12.84 -4.21
N LEU A 13 2.34 12.58 -5.39
CA LEU A 13 1.22 13.34 -5.95
C LEU A 13 -0.03 13.32 -5.05
N VAL A 14 -0.35 12.18 -4.42
CA VAL A 14 -1.49 12.07 -3.48
C VAL A 14 -1.22 12.97 -2.27
N ILE A 15 0.00 12.92 -1.72
CA ILE A 15 0.40 13.78 -0.59
C ILE A 15 0.31 15.27 -0.96
N PHE A 16 0.84 15.65 -2.14
CA PHE A 16 0.78 17.04 -2.61
C PHE A 16 -0.67 17.51 -2.84
N MET A 17 -1.52 16.67 -3.43
CA MET A 17 -2.94 16.98 -3.63
C MET A 17 -3.65 17.20 -2.29
N GLY A 18 -3.37 16.34 -1.30
CA GLY A 18 -3.92 16.45 0.04
C GLY A 18 -3.46 17.72 0.76
N ALA A 19 -2.17 18.05 0.66
CA ALA A 19 -1.62 19.26 1.27
C ALA A 19 -2.22 20.54 0.64
N ILE A 20 -2.34 20.60 -0.68
CA ILE A 20 -2.93 21.75 -1.39
C ILE A 20 -4.42 21.89 -1.03
N GLY A 21 -5.19 20.79 -1.08
CA GLY A 21 -6.61 20.82 -0.71
C GLY A 21 -6.84 21.18 0.76
N GLY A 22 -6.01 20.67 1.65
CA GLY A 22 -6.05 21.02 3.07
C GLY A 22 -5.66 22.47 3.31
N MET A 23 -4.64 22.99 2.62
CA MET A 23 -4.26 24.40 2.69
C MET A 23 -5.42 25.32 2.30
N LEU A 24 -6.14 25.00 1.23
CA LEU A 24 -7.26 25.82 0.76
C LEU A 24 -8.45 25.83 1.73
N THR A 25 -8.63 24.78 2.53
CA THR A 25 -9.80 24.61 3.42
C THR A 25 -9.53 25.03 4.86
N MET A 26 -8.35 24.72 5.40
CA MET A 26 -7.98 24.94 6.82
C MET A 26 -6.68 25.75 7.00
N GLY A 27 -6.11 26.29 5.93
CA GLY A 27 -4.85 27.05 5.99
C GLY A 27 -3.66 26.17 6.32
N ILE A 28 -2.68 26.70 7.06
CA ILE A 28 -1.40 26.00 7.30
C ILE A 28 -1.55 24.64 8.00
N ILE A 29 -2.55 24.49 8.88
CA ILE A 29 -2.84 23.23 9.57
C ILE A 29 -3.26 22.15 8.56
N GLY A 30 -3.99 22.57 7.53
CA GLY A 30 -4.46 21.70 6.48
C GLY A 30 -3.35 21.14 5.59
N LEU A 31 -2.15 21.74 5.53
CA LEU A 31 -1.01 21.16 4.81
C LEU A 31 -0.65 19.78 5.35
N PHE A 32 -0.69 19.62 6.68
CA PHE A 32 -0.41 18.35 7.34
C PHE A 32 -1.65 17.47 7.35
N LEU A 33 -2.79 18.01 7.80
CA LEU A 33 -3.99 17.21 8.00
C LEU A 33 -4.53 16.67 6.67
N GLY A 34 -4.56 17.50 5.62
CA GLY A 34 -5.02 17.09 4.29
C GLY A 34 -4.14 16.02 3.68
N ALA A 35 -2.81 16.13 3.83
CA ALA A 35 -1.86 15.11 3.38
C ALA A 35 -2.07 13.76 4.10
N VAL A 36 -2.21 13.78 5.43
CA VAL A 36 -2.42 12.57 6.24
C VAL A 36 -3.75 11.90 5.89
N VAL A 37 -4.84 12.67 5.80
CA VAL A 37 -6.16 12.12 5.48
C VAL A 37 -6.16 11.48 4.09
N LEU A 38 -5.57 12.13 3.08
CA LEU A 38 -5.52 11.57 1.73
C LEU A 38 -4.62 10.34 1.64
N ALA A 39 -3.48 10.33 2.33
CA ALA A 39 -2.59 9.18 2.40
C ALA A 39 -3.28 7.96 3.02
N LEU A 40 -3.94 8.14 4.17
CA LEU A 40 -4.69 7.07 4.83
C LEU A 40 -5.87 6.59 3.98
N GLY A 41 -6.59 7.52 3.34
CA GLY A 41 -7.68 7.18 2.42
C GLY A 41 -7.19 6.39 1.21
N PHE A 42 -6.02 6.73 0.66
CA PHE A 42 -5.41 6.02 -0.46
C PHE A 42 -4.95 4.61 -0.07
N GLU A 43 -4.29 4.46 1.08
CA GLU A 43 -3.92 3.15 1.65
C GLU A 43 -5.15 2.27 1.88
N LEU A 44 -6.20 2.82 2.49
CA LEU A 44 -7.45 2.09 2.72
C LEU A 44 -8.12 1.69 1.40
N PHE A 45 -8.11 2.59 0.41
CA PHE A 45 -8.64 2.31 -0.92
C PHE A 45 -7.86 1.19 -1.63
N MET A 46 -6.52 1.22 -1.56
CA MET A 46 -5.68 0.18 -2.14
C MET A 46 -5.81 -1.15 -1.41
N ALA A 47 -5.90 -1.13 -0.08
CA ALA A 47 -6.17 -2.33 0.72
C ALA A 47 -7.53 -2.94 0.36
N TRP A 48 -8.53 -2.10 0.07
CA TRP A 48 -9.84 -2.57 -0.40
C TRP A 48 -9.79 -3.19 -1.79
N LEU A 49 -8.97 -2.65 -2.70
CA LEU A 49 -8.77 -3.18 -4.05
C LEU A 49 -7.85 -4.42 -4.10
N ALA A 50 -7.05 -4.66 -3.07
CA ALA A 50 -6.12 -5.76 -3.03
C ALA A 50 -6.88 -7.10 -3.01
N VAL A 51 -6.86 -7.82 -4.13
CA VAL A 51 -7.30 -9.21 -4.18
C VAL A 51 -6.26 -10.04 -3.41
N PRO A 52 -6.67 -10.88 -2.44
CA PRO A 52 -5.74 -11.77 -1.78
C PRO A 52 -5.13 -12.69 -2.83
N GLU A 53 -3.85 -12.48 -3.14
CA GLU A 53 -3.07 -13.40 -3.95
C GLU A 53 -3.06 -14.72 -3.19
N ALA A 54 -3.79 -15.71 -3.70
CA ALA A 54 -3.75 -17.05 -3.16
C ALA A 54 -2.28 -17.45 -3.12
N VAL A 55 -1.75 -17.63 -1.91
CA VAL A 55 -0.38 -18.08 -1.68
C VAL A 55 -0.20 -19.33 -2.52
N VAL A 56 0.54 -19.22 -3.62
CA VAL A 56 0.99 -20.38 -4.38
C VAL A 56 1.98 -21.08 -3.46
N THR A 57 1.44 -21.95 -2.61
CA THR A 57 2.21 -22.90 -1.83
C THR A 57 2.95 -23.76 -2.85
N GLY A 58 4.27 -23.62 -2.90
CA GLY A 58 5.16 -24.46 -3.69
C GLY A 58 5.21 -25.89 -3.16
N GLU A 59 4.08 -26.60 -3.18
CA GLU A 59 3.99 -28.04 -2.95
C GLU A 59 4.13 -28.80 -4.28
N THR A 60 5.25 -28.60 -4.99
CA THR A 60 5.57 -29.46 -6.15
C THR A 60 7.02 -29.95 -6.16
N GLU A 61 7.77 -29.76 -5.07
CA GLU A 61 9.09 -30.41 -4.92
C GLU A 61 9.12 -31.37 -3.71
N LEU A 62 8.08 -32.19 -3.58
CA LEU A 62 8.21 -33.52 -2.98
C LEU A 62 8.09 -34.54 -4.11
N VAL A 63 9.17 -34.70 -4.88
CA VAL A 63 9.38 -35.92 -5.67
C VAL A 63 10.19 -36.87 -4.78
N PRO A 64 9.55 -37.81 -4.05
CA PRO A 64 10.28 -38.89 -3.42
C PRO A 64 10.83 -39.78 -4.53
N ARG A 65 12.09 -39.58 -4.93
CA ARG A 65 12.87 -40.60 -5.64
C ARG A 65 13.27 -41.69 -4.63
N ALA A 66 12.27 -42.38 -4.11
CA ALA A 66 12.40 -43.69 -3.51
C ALA A 66 12.11 -44.70 -4.62
N GLU A 67 13.04 -44.87 -5.54
CA GLU A 67 13.12 -46.07 -6.36
C GLU A 67 14.60 -46.36 -6.68
N SER A 68 14.91 -47.63 -6.45
CA SER A 68 16.18 -48.36 -6.33
C SER A 68 17.18 -48.21 -7.46
#